data_AF-A0A954HR42-F1
#
_entry.id   AF-A0A954HR42-F1
#
_cell.length_a   1.000
_cell.length_b   1.000
_cell.length_c   1.000
_cell.angle_alpha   90.00
_cell.angle_beta   90.00
_cell.angle_gamma   90.00
#
_symmetry.space_group_name_H-M   'P 1'
#
loop_
_entity.id
_entity.type
_entity.pdbx_description
1 polymer ?
#
loop_
_entity_poly.entity_id
_entity_poly.type
_entity_poly.pdbx_seq_one_letter_code
_entity_poly.pdbx_strand_id
1 'polypeptide(L)'
;MFRVRRIFDDLLQVNQSALQDVRRIYCEQFPEAPVADIDSLPAKLRNPFQMRFRTVLYVAESRPGSVSGFAIVLHEPILKFCYLDYMAAGPKLTGRGIGAVLYEHVRDETLLLGSRGLFFECLPDDESGCADAAVRRQNAGRLKFYERYGARPIIGTEYELPVPGGSSDNLPHLMFDDLDTGRPPSKKFVRDVIRAILERKYGDLCPPEYVDRVVGSVRSDPVKLRAPQYVRPETVHRPPASGSTAERIAMAVTDRHEIHHIRERGYVESPVRIRAIETELMQAGLVDRLTVREYPMKHILAVHDRALVHYQETACATSPEGKSVYPYVFPVRNATRPPREMSVLAGYYCIDTFTPINRHAYPAARRAVDCSLAAADAVRSGRHCAYALVRPPGHHAEHKTFGGFCYFCNAAIAAQYLCGGGRVAILDIDYHHGNGQQDIFYDRADVLTVSIHGDPDFAYPYFTGFADERGTGSGEGFNLNLPLPEHQTGDQYRTALRQALDAVAQFAPTFLIIALGLDTGKGDPTGTWSLGPGDFEKNGRLIGELRLPTVVI
;
A
#
# COMPACT_ATOMS: atom_id res chain seq x y z
N MET A 1 5.70 6.40 -21.59
CA MET A 1 6.40 5.65 -20.53
C MET A 1 5.39 4.72 -19.90
N PHE A 2 5.69 3.43 -19.76
CA PHE A 2 4.78 2.48 -19.10
C PHE A 2 4.99 2.55 -17.60
N ARG A 3 3.91 2.50 -16.82
CA ARG A 3 3.98 2.34 -15.36
C ARG A 3 3.68 0.88 -15.04
N VAL A 4 4.57 0.21 -14.33
CA VAL A 4 4.25 -1.09 -13.74
C VAL A 4 3.68 -0.86 -12.35
N ARG A 5 2.56 -1.52 -12.04
CA ARG A 5 2.02 -1.56 -10.68
C ARG A 5 1.61 -2.97 -10.32
N ARG A 6 1.65 -3.26 -9.03
CA ARG A 6 1.17 -4.51 -8.48
C ARG A 6 -0.34 -4.42 -8.23
N ILE A 7 -1.06 -5.49 -8.56
CA ILE A 7 -2.46 -5.68 -8.18
C ILE A 7 -2.50 -6.58 -6.94
N PHE A 8 -3.07 -6.06 -5.85
CA PHE A 8 -3.15 -6.76 -4.57
C PHE A 8 -4.48 -7.48 -4.38
N ASP A 9 -5.53 -6.99 -5.03
CA ASP A 9 -6.93 -7.39 -4.80
C ASP A 9 -7.80 -7.06 -6.02
N ASP A 10 -9.10 -7.36 -5.91
CA ASP A 10 -10.16 -6.98 -6.84
C ASP A 10 -11.21 -6.04 -6.19
N LEU A 11 -10.81 -5.30 -5.15
CA LEU A 11 -11.70 -4.40 -4.40
C LEU A 11 -12.01 -3.13 -5.17
N LEU A 12 -10.99 -2.50 -5.77
CA LEU A 12 -11.15 -1.25 -6.50
C LEU A 12 -11.65 -1.50 -7.92
N GLN A 13 -12.53 -0.63 -8.43
CA GLN A 13 -13.00 -0.69 -9.82
C GLN A 13 -11.84 -0.65 -10.84
N VAL A 14 -10.77 0.11 -10.54
CA VAL A 14 -9.56 0.15 -11.38
C VAL A 14 -8.79 -1.18 -11.37
N ASN A 15 -8.82 -1.93 -10.27
CA ASN A 15 -8.22 -3.26 -10.18
C ASN A 15 -9.08 -4.29 -10.91
N GLN A 16 -10.40 -4.22 -10.77
CA GLN A 16 -11.34 -5.09 -11.50
C GLN A 16 -11.20 -4.91 -13.02
N SER A 17 -11.11 -3.66 -13.48
CA SER A 17 -10.88 -3.35 -14.90
C SER A 17 -9.53 -3.89 -15.38
N ALA A 18 -8.48 -3.75 -14.57
CA ALA A 18 -7.17 -4.32 -14.88
C ALA A 18 -7.21 -5.85 -14.97
N LEU A 19 -7.91 -6.55 -14.06
CA LEU A 19 -8.07 -8.00 -14.09
C LEU A 19 -8.83 -8.48 -15.34
N GLN A 20 -9.83 -7.72 -15.81
CA GLN A 20 -10.51 -8.00 -17.07
C GLN A 20 -9.58 -7.88 -18.28
N ASP A 21 -8.77 -6.83 -18.33
CA ASP A 21 -7.76 -6.67 -19.38
C ASP A 21 -6.71 -7.79 -19.34
N VAL A 22 -6.25 -8.17 -18.15
CA VAL A 22 -5.32 -9.29 -17.95
C VAL A 22 -5.94 -10.59 -18.47
N ARG A 23 -7.20 -10.87 -18.13
CA ARG A 23 -7.93 -12.04 -18.63
C ARG A 23 -8.00 -12.08 -20.15
N ARG A 24 -8.32 -10.94 -20.78
CA ARG A 24 -8.33 -10.83 -22.24
C ARG A 24 -6.96 -11.14 -22.84
N ILE A 25 -5.90 -10.50 -22.34
CA ILE A 25 -4.53 -10.72 -22.84
C ILE A 25 -4.11 -12.18 -22.62
N TYR A 26 -4.47 -12.78 -21.48
CA TYR A 26 -4.18 -14.18 -21.17
C TYR A 26 -4.82 -15.12 -22.20
N CYS A 27 -6.14 -15.03 -22.43
CA CYS A 27 -6.83 -15.91 -23.36
C CYS A 27 -6.36 -15.74 -24.81
N GLU A 28 -5.94 -14.53 -25.20
CA GLU A 28 -5.41 -14.25 -26.55
C GLU A 28 -3.98 -14.78 -26.73
N GLN A 29 -3.13 -14.72 -25.69
CA GLN A 29 -1.71 -15.09 -25.78
C GLN A 29 -1.44 -16.55 -25.41
N PHE A 30 -2.33 -17.18 -24.64
CA PHE A 30 -2.21 -18.56 -24.17
C PHE A 30 -3.51 -19.34 -24.43
N PRO A 31 -3.91 -19.56 -25.70
CA PRO A 31 -5.19 -20.18 -26.05
C PRO A 31 -5.31 -21.64 -25.59
N GLU A 32 -4.19 -22.32 -25.37
CA GLU A 32 -4.14 -23.71 -24.88
C GLU A 32 -4.09 -23.80 -23.34
N ALA A 33 -3.92 -22.68 -22.65
CA ALA A 33 -3.83 -22.68 -21.19
C ALA A 33 -5.23 -22.70 -20.55
N PRO A 34 -5.40 -23.35 -19.38
CA PRO A 34 -6.71 -23.45 -18.74
C PRO A 34 -7.29 -22.09 -18.35
N VAL A 35 -8.49 -21.78 -18.84
CA VAL A 35 -9.19 -20.54 -18.47
C VAL A 35 -9.48 -20.47 -16.95
N ALA A 36 -9.60 -21.62 -16.29
CA ALA A 36 -9.75 -21.70 -14.83
C ALA A 36 -8.57 -21.09 -14.06
N ASP A 37 -7.35 -21.10 -14.62
CA ASP A 37 -6.17 -20.52 -13.96
C ASP A 37 -6.30 -19.01 -13.83
N ILE A 38 -6.84 -18.36 -14.87
CA ILE A 38 -7.04 -16.92 -14.87
C ILE A 38 -8.32 -16.49 -14.16
N ASP A 39 -9.39 -17.28 -14.26
CA ASP A 39 -10.66 -17.00 -13.57
C ASP A 39 -10.52 -17.10 -12.04
N SER A 40 -9.57 -17.91 -11.54
CA SER A 40 -9.26 -18.04 -10.11
C SER A 40 -8.28 -16.99 -9.58
N LEU A 41 -7.68 -16.16 -10.45
CA LEU A 41 -6.67 -15.17 -10.06
C LEU A 41 -7.16 -14.16 -8.99
N PRO A 42 -8.38 -13.58 -9.07
CA PRO A 42 -8.84 -12.64 -8.05
C PRO A 42 -8.92 -13.26 -6.64
N ALA A 43 -9.32 -14.53 -6.56
CA ALA A 43 -9.35 -15.27 -5.29
C ALA A 43 -7.94 -15.55 -4.77
N LYS A 44 -7.00 -15.94 -5.64
CA LYS A 44 -5.59 -16.17 -5.30
C LYS A 44 -4.88 -14.91 -4.81
N LEU A 45 -5.23 -13.73 -5.35
CA LEU A 45 -4.69 -12.44 -4.90
C LEU A 45 -5.17 -12.09 -3.48
N ARG A 46 -6.46 -12.30 -3.19
CA ARG A 46 -7.04 -12.09 -1.85
C ARG A 46 -6.53 -13.10 -0.81
N ASN A 47 -6.41 -14.37 -1.19
CA ASN A 47 -5.98 -15.44 -0.30
C ASN A 47 -4.74 -16.17 -0.84
N PRO A 48 -3.52 -15.67 -0.55
CA PRO A 48 -2.29 -16.24 -1.05
C PRO A 48 -1.92 -17.60 -0.42
N PHE A 49 -2.68 -18.12 0.55
CA PHE A 49 -2.35 -19.37 1.24
C PHE A 49 -3.04 -20.60 0.63
N GLN A 50 -4.01 -20.42 -0.28
CA GLN A 50 -4.73 -21.55 -0.89
C GLN A 50 -3.82 -22.45 -1.76
N MET A 51 -2.68 -21.95 -2.25
CA MET A 51 -1.82 -22.69 -3.20
C MET A 51 -0.40 -23.02 -2.71
N ARG A 52 -0.09 -22.90 -1.41
CA ARG A 52 1.30 -23.01 -0.87
C ARG A 52 2.33 -22.09 -1.56
N PHE A 53 1.86 -21.16 -2.40
CA PHE A 53 2.60 -20.11 -3.08
C PHE A 53 1.80 -18.81 -2.91
N ARG A 54 2.52 -17.71 -2.69
CA ARG A 54 1.92 -16.38 -2.74
C ARG A 54 1.87 -15.90 -4.19
N THR A 55 0.68 -15.85 -4.78
CA THR A 55 0.48 -15.26 -6.12
C THR A 55 0.66 -13.74 -6.07
N VAL A 56 1.36 -13.20 -7.07
CA VAL A 56 1.60 -11.78 -7.27
C VAL A 56 1.31 -11.44 -8.73
N LEU A 57 0.52 -10.39 -8.96
CA LEU A 57 0.20 -9.89 -10.29
C LEU A 57 0.81 -8.51 -10.49
N TYR A 58 1.60 -8.35 -11.54
CA TYR A 58 2.09 -7.07 -12.03
C TYR A 58 1.41 -6.73 -13.35
N VAL A 59 0.98 -5.47 -13.49
CA VAL A 59 0.40 -4.96 -14.74
C VAL A 59 1.21 -3.77 -15.24
N ALA A 60 1.50 -3.76 -16.53
CA ALA A 60 2.08 -2.62 -17.22
C ALA A 60 0.94 -1.78 -17.83
N GLU A 61 0.80 -0.54 -17.38
CA GLU A 61 -0.23 0.37 -17.83
C GLU A 61 0.36 1.45 -18.76
N SER A 62 -0.31 1.67 -19.90
CA SER A 62 0.02 2.78 -20.82
C SER A 62 -0.72 4.07 -20.46
N ARG A 63 -1.88 3.93 -19.83
CA ARG A 63 -2.71 4.98 -19.21
C ARG A 63 -3.36 4.38 -17.96
N PRO A 64 -3.70 5.17 -16.93
CA PRO A 64 -4.36 4.65 -15.73
C PRO A 64 -5.57 3.80 -16.09
N GLY A 65 -5.60 2.56 -15.59
CA GLY A 65 -6.69 1.61 -15.85
C GLY A 65 -6.70 0.94 -17.23
N SER A 66 -5.67 1.13 -18.08
CA SER A 66 -5.52 0.43 -19.35
C SER A 66 -4.27 -0.44 -19.34
N VAL A 67 -4.47 -1.75 -19.18
CA VAL A 67 -3.38 -2.72 -19.10
C VAL A 67 -2.88 -3.09 -20.50
N SER A 68 -1.58 -2.89 -20.70
CA SER A 68 -0.85 -3.20 -21.93
C SER A 68 -0.07 -4.51 -21.87
N GLY A 69 0.12 -5.07 -20.67
CA GLY A 69 0.78 -6.35 -20.44
C GLY A 69 0.77 -6.70 -18.96
N PHE A 70 1.11 -7.95 -18.64
CA PHE A 70 1.10 -8.44 -17.28
C PHE A 70 2.18 -9.50 -17.02
N ALA A 71 2.49 -9.70 -15.74
CA ALA A 71 3.28 -10.81 -15.25
C ALA A 71 2.63 -11.41 -13.99
N ILE A 72 2.48 -12.73 -13.95
CA ILE A 72 2.02 -13.50 -12.79
C ILE A 72 3.23 -14.23 -12.20
N VAL A 73 3.51 -13.99 -10.92
CA VAL A 73 4.64 -14.56 -10.19
C VAL A 73 4.12 -15.33 -8.98
N LEU A 74 4.66 -16.53 -8.77
CA LEU A 74 4.42 -17.36 -7.59
C LEU A 74 5.63 -17.26 -6.66
N HIS A 75 5.45 -16.69 -5.47
CA HIS A 75 6.53 -16.54 -4.49
C HIS A 75 6.47 -17.62 -3.39
N GLU A 76 7.61 -18.28 -3.14
CA GLU A 76 7.83 -19.21 -2.03
C GLU A 76 8.76 -18.56 -0.98
N PRO A 77 8.23 -18.12 0.18
CA PRO A 77 8.99 -17.37 1.17
C PRO A 77 9.94 -18.21 2.04
N ILE A 78 9.69 -19.51 2.21
CA ILE A 78 10.48 -20.43 3.05
C ILE A 78 11.71 -20.93 2.27
N LEU A 79 11.50 -21.43 1.06
CA LEU A 79 12.56 -21.87 0.15
C LEU A 79 13.28 -20.69 -0.50
N LYS A 80 12.66 -19.50 -0.48
CA LYS A 80 13.20 -18.24 -1.02
C LYS A 80 13.43 -18.31 -2.52
N PHE A 81 12.37 -18.53 -3.28
CA PHE A 81 12.41 -18.39 -4.74
C PHE A 81 11.11 -17.80 -5.28
N CYS A 82 11.20 -17.20 -6.47
CA CYS A 82 10.03 -16.83 -7.26
C CYS A 82 9.96 -17.70 -8.51
N TYR A 83 8.75 -18.00 -8.95
CA TYR A 83 8.47 -18.67 -10.21
C TYR A 83 7.62 -17.74 -11.08
N LEU A 84 8.15 -17.28 -12.21
CA LEU A 84 7.41 -16.49 -13.19
C LEU A 84 6.53 -17.43 -14.00
N ASP A 85 5.23 -17.36 -13.74
CA ASP A 85 4.22 -18.28 -14.26
C ASP A 85 3.77 -17.87 -15.66
N TYR A 86 3.35 -16.62 -15.79
CA TYR A 86 2.94 -16.03 -17.06
C TYR A 86 3.54 -14.65 -17.22
N MET A 87 3.96 -14.32 -18.43
CA MET A 87 4.31 -12.96 -18.82
C MET A 87 3.87 -12.71 -20.25
N ALA A 88 3.08 -11.67 -20.46
CA ALA A 88 2.54 -11.36 -21.77
C ALA A 88 2.35 -9.85 -21.98
N ALA A 89 2.54 -9.41 -23.22
CA ALA A 89 2.11 -8.10 -23.68
C ALA A 89 0.90 -8.25 -24.59
N GLY A 90 0.03 -7.24 -24.62
CA GLY A 90 -1.14 -7.24 -25.52
C GLY A 90 -0.72 -7.34 -27.00
N PRO A 91 -1.52 -8.00 -27.86
CA PRO A 91 -1.10 -8.38 -29.23
C PRO A 91 -0.70 -7.21 -30.15
N LYS A 92 -1.18 -5.99 -29.89
CA LYS A 92 -0.86 -4.77 -30.67
C LYS A 92 0.34 -3.99 -30.12
N LEU A 93 0.95 -4.47 -29.04
CA LEU A 93 2.02 -3.79 -28.29
C LEU A 93 3.26 -4.66 -28.08
N THR A 94 3.24 -5.91 -28.56
CA THR A 94 4.40 -6.81 -28.63
C THR A 94 5.56 -6.11 -29.36
N GLY A 95 6.75 -6.13 -28.75
CA GLY A 95 7.95 -5.48 -29.29
C GLY A 95 8.17 -4.01 -28.91
N ARG A 96 7.29 -3.38 -28.11
CA ARG A 96 7.46 -1.98 -27.64
C ARG A 96 8.18 -1.84 -26.29
N GLY A 97 8.95 -2.85 -25.88
CA GLY A 97 9.70 -2.83 -24.61
C GLY A 97 8.90 -3.22 -23.35
N ILE A 98 7.60 -3.52 -23.46
CA ILE A 98 6.76 -3.91 -22.31
C ILE A 98 7.31 -5.17 -21.61
N GLY A 99 7.72 -6.19 -22.39
CA GLY A 99 8.29 -7.41 -21.83
C GLY A 99 9.58 -7.16 -21.06
N ALA A 100 10.44 -6.26 -21.53
CA ALA A 100 11.65 -5.85 -20.81
C ALA A 100 11.29 -5.16 -19.49
N VAL A 101 10.40 -4.18 -19.53
CA VAL A 101 9.93 -3.43 -18.34
C VAL A 101 9.28 -4.35 -17.29
N LEU A 102 8.46 -5.31 -17.72
CA LEU A 102 7.84 -6.29 -16.82
C LEU A 102 8.90 -7.24 -16.24
N TYR A 103 9.80 -7.76 -17.06
CA TYR A 103 10.80 -8.72 -16.60
C TYR A 103 11.81 -8.08 -15.63
N GLU A 104 12.28 -6.86 -15.93
CA GLU A 104 13.13 -6.06 -15.04
C GLU A 104 12.44 -5.84 -13.69
N HIS A 105 11.16 -5.43 -13.70
CA HIS A 105 10.40 -5.26 -12.46
C HIS A 105 10.23 -6.57 -11.67
N VAL A 106 9.98 -7.70 -12.36
CA VAL A 106 9.89 -9.02 -11.71
C VAL A 106 11.23 -9.41 -11.06
N ARG A 107 12.37 -9.14 -11.70
CA ARG A 107 13.70 -9.40 -11.12
C ARG A 107 13.93 -8.56 -9.86
N ASP A 108 13.66 -7.27 -9.92
CA ASP A 108 13.80 -6.35 -8.78
C ASP A 108 12.94 -6.78 -7.60
N GLU A 109 11.66 -7.08 -7.85
CA GLU A 109 10.73 -7.55 -6.82
C GLU A 109 11.15 -8.91 -6.25
N THR A 110 11.69 -9.81 -7.08
CA THR A 110 12.22 -11.10 -6.61
C THR A 110 13.37 -10.88 -5.63
N LEU A 111 14.27 -9.94 -5.91
CA LEU A 111 15.36 -9.57 -5.00
C LEU A 111 14.81 -8.98 -3.68
N LEU A 112 13.81 -8.09 -3.75
CA LEU A 112 13.19 -7.47 -2.58
C LEU A 112 12.44 -8.47 -1.70
N LEU A 113 11.87 -9.51 -2.30
CA LEU A 113 11.27 -10.63 -1.58
C LEU A 113 12.32 -11.54 -0.89
N GLY A 114 13.62 -11.25 -1.05
CA GLY A 114 14.71 -12.02 -0.45
C GLY A 114 14.89 -13.39 -1.10
N SER A 115 14.39 -13.57 -2.32
CA SER A 115 14.53 -14.81 -3.08
C SER A 115 15.97 -15.00 -3.59
N ARG A 116 16.39 -16.26 -3.71
CA ARG A 116 17.73 -16.69 -4.14
C ARG A 116 17.84 -16.92 -5.64
N GLY A 117 16.73 -16.79 -6.38
CA GLY A 117 16.66 -16.94 -7.82
C GLY A 117 15.23 -16.87 -8.33
N LEU A 118 15.12 -16.58 -9.63
CA LEU A 118 13.86 -16.58 -10.38
C LEU A 118 13.86 -17.77 -11.33
N PHE A 119 12.80 -18.58 -11.26
CA PHE A 119 12.58 -19.75 -12.09
C PHE A 119 11.40 -19.52 -13.01
N PHE A 120 11.38 -20.15 -14.19
CA PHE A 120 10.23 -20.13 -15.10
C PHE A 120 10.42 -21.19 -16.18
N GLU A 121 9.38 -21.44 -16.97
CA GLU A 121 9.43 -22.38 -18.09
C GLU A 121 9.55 -21.65 -19.42
N CYS A 122 10.41 -22.17 -20.29
CA CYS A 122 10.48 -21.74 -21.68
C CYS A 122 10.49 -22.95 -22.60
N LEU A 123 9.64 -22.92 -23.63
CA LEU A 123 9.57 -23.99 -24.61
C LEU A 123 10.89 -24.15 -25.38
N PRO A 124 11.21 -25.37 -25.84
CA PRO A 124 12.49 -25.70 -26.46
C PRO A 124 12.64 -25.07 -27.85
N ASP A 125 13.89 -24.80 -28.22
CA ASP A 125 14.30 -24.17 -29.48
C ASP A 125 14.91 -25.16 -30.49
N ASP A 126 15.04 -26.43 -30.13
CA ASP A 126 15.61 -27.48 -30.96
C ASP A 126 14.55 -28.43 -31.56
N GLU A 127 14.95 -29.16 -32.61
CA GLU A 127 14.08 -30.08 -33.34
C GLU A 127 13.63 -31.28 -32.52
N SER A 128 14.39 -31.67 -31.49
CA SER A 128 14.03 -32.82 -30.66
C SER A 128 12.94 -32.49 -29.64
N GLY A 129 12.85 -31.23 -29.22
CA GLY A 129 11.85 -30.76 -28.26
C GLY A 129 10.61 -30.08 -28.88
N CYS A 130 10.69 -29.58 -30.12
CA CYS A 130 9.58 -28.92 -30.81
C CYS A 130 9.61 -29.17 -32.32
N ALA A 131 8.64 -29.92 -32.85
CA ALA A 131 8.60 -30.29 -34.27
C ALA A 131 8.31 -29.11 -35.24
N ASP A 132 7.55 -28.11 -34.80
CA ASP A 132 7.15 -26.96 -35.64
C ASP A 132 8.25 -25.89 -35.73
N ALA A 133 8.72 -25.59 -36.96
CA ALA A 133 9.80 -24.63 -37.20
C ALA A 133 9.43 -23.15 -36.96
N ALA A 134 8.15 -22.78 -37.06
CA ALA A 134 7.69 -21.44 -36.70
C ALA A 134 7.68 -21.26 -35.17
N VAL A 135 7.19 -22.27 -34.45
CA VAL A 135 7.19 -22.29 -32.97
C VAL A 135 8.62 -22.27 -32.43
N ARG A 136 9.54 -23.09 -32.99
CA ARG A 136 10.97 -23.06 -32.64
C ARG A 136 11.59 -21.67 -32.78
N ARG A 137 11.30 -20.94 -33.86
CA ARG A 137 11.80 -19.57 -34.06
C ARG A 137 11.28 -18.59 -33.00
N GLN A 138 10.03 -18.75 -32.58
CA GLN A 138 9.46 -17.95 -31.49
C GLN A 138 10.13 -18.29 -30.14
N ASN A 139 10.36 -19.58 -29.87
CA ASN A 139 11.02 -20.06 -28.65
C ASN A 139 12.48 -19.58 -28.57
N ALA A 140 13.23 -19.65 -29.67
CA ALA A 140 14.57 -19.07 -29.78
C ALA A 140 14.57 -17.55 -29.48
N GLY A 141 13.53 -16.83 -29.95
CA GLY A 141 13.34 -15.43 -29.63
C GLY A 141 13.11 -15.16 -28.13
N ARG A 142 12.32 -16.00 -27.46
CA ARG A 142 12.08 -15.94 -26.00
C ARG A 142 13.34 -16.25 -25.21
N LEU A 143 14.03 -17.34 -25.55
CA LEU A 143 15.31 -17.71 -24.92
C LEU A 143 16.36 -16.60 -25.08
N LYS A 144 16.49 -16.05 -26.30
CA LYS A 144 17.36 -14.89 -26.56
C LYS A 144 16.99 -13.68 -25.71
N PHE A 145 15.70 -13.42 -25.47
CA PHE A 145 15.27 -12.33 -24.60
C PHE A 145 15.74 -12.54 -23.16
N TYR A 146 15.50 -13.72 -22.58
CA TYR A 146 15.89 -14.03 -21.21
C TYR A 146 17.40 -14.13 -21.02
N GLU A 147 18.13 -14.65 -22.00
CA GLU A 147 19.59 -14.76 -21.98
C GLU A 147 20.28 -13.37 -21.92
N ARG A 148 19.62 -12.30 -22.42
CA ARG A 148 20.10 -10.92 -22.25
C ARG A 148 20.17 -10.48 -20.79
N TYR A 149 19.41 -11.11 -19.90
CA TYR A 149 19.43 -10.87 -18.46
C TYR A 149 20.21 -11.96 -17.70
N GLY A 150 20.90 -12.86 -18.40
CA GLY A 150 21.69 -13.94 -17.81
C GLY A 150 20.91 -15.22 -17.46
N ALA A 151 19.58 -15.21 -17.62
CA ALA A 151 18.73 -16.36 -17.37
C ALA A 151 18.94 -17.48 -18.40
N ARG A 152 19.10 -18.72 -17.94
CA ARG A 152 19.50 -19.86 -18.79
C ARG A 152 18.78 -21.16 -18.40
N PRO A 153 18.59 -22.10 -19.34
CA PRO A 153 18.08 -23.44 -19.04
C PRO A 153 18.98 -24.18 -18.05
N ILE A 154 18.36 -24.83 -17.06
CA ILE A 154 19.00 -25.87 -16.25
C ILE A 154 19.18 -27.11 -17.14
N ILE A 155 20.32 -27.79 -17.03
CA ILE A 155 20.62 -28.98 -17.85
C ILE A 155 21.08 -30.17 -17.01
N GLY A 156 20.98 -31.36 -17.60
CA GLY A 156 21.29 -32.61 -16.91
C GLY A 156 20.21 -32.99 -15.90
N THR A 157 18.97 -32.64 -16.22
CA THR A 157 17.75 -32.98 -15.48
C THR A 157 16.80 -33.76 -16.39
N GLU A 158 15.88 -34.47 -15.77
CA GLU A 158 14.76 -35.14 -16.44
C GLU A 158 13.48 -34.27 -16.40
N TYR A 159 13.62 -32.96 -16.18
CA TYR A 159 12.49 -32.03 -16.12
C TYR A 159 11.78 -31.93 -17.47
N GLU A 160 12.55 -32.06 -18.55
CA GLU A 160 12.11 -32.06 -19.94
C GLU A 160 11.61 -33.43 -20.42
N LEU A 161 11.28 -34.36 -19.51
CA LEU A 161 10.64 -35.63 -19.88
C LEU A 161 9.12 -35.51 -19.79
N PRO A 162 8.37 -36.28 -20.60
CA PRO A 162 6.92 -36.25 -20.53
C PRO A 162 6.43 -36.82 -19.20
N VAL A 163 5.43 -36.15 -18.64
CA VAL A 163 4.61 -36.68 -17.56
C VAL A 163 3.90 -37.95 -18.06
N PRO A 164 3.69 -39.00 -17.23
CA PRO A 164 3.00 -40.22 -17.67
C PRO A 164 1.64 -39.91 -18.32
N GLY A 165 1.46 -40.32 -19.58
CA GLY A 165 0.24 -40.04 -20.36
C GLY A 165 0.18 -38.66 -21.04
N GLY A 166 1.21 -37.82 -20.87
CA GLY A 166 1.34 -36.51 -21.52
C GLY A 166 2.01 -36.56 -22.90
N SER A 167 1.93 -35.44 -23.63
CA SER A 167 2.63 -35.24 -24.91
C SER A 167 4.14 -35.24 -24.72
N SER A 168 4.88 -35.77 -25.71
CA SER A 168 6.34 -35.68 -25.78
C SER A 168 6.84 -34.45 -26.54
N ASP A 169 5.95 -33.67 -27.14
CA ASP A 169 6.29 -32.46 -27.92
C ASP A 169 6.07 -31.20 -27.06
N ASN A 170 6.96 -30.22 -27.19
CA ASN A 170 6.98 -28.95 -26.44
C ASN A 170 7.21 -29.06 -24.92
N LEU A 171 8.07 -29.99 -24.49
CA LEU A 171 8.45 -30.12 -23.07
C LEU A 171 9.37 -28.95 -22.65
N PRO A 172 8.96 -28.11 -21.68
CA PRO A 172 9.66 -26.87 -21.39
C PRO A 172 10.97 -27.10 -20.66
N HIS A 173 11.96 -26.25 -20.96
CA HIS A 173 13.13 -26.09 -20.10
C HIS A 173 12.76 -25.36 -18.83
N LEU A 174 13.28 -25.83 -17.68
CA LEU A 174 13.29 -25.04 -16.46
C LEU A 174 14.43 -24.02 -16.53
N MET A 175 14.06 -22.76 -16.59
CA MET A 175 14.97 -21.62 -16.65
C MET A 175 15.37 -21.18 -15.24
N PHE A 176 16.59 -20.66 -15.11
CA PHE A 176 17.09 -20.05 -13.88
C PHE A 176 17.75 -18.70 -14.19
N ASP A 177 17.29 -17.67 -13.50
CA ASP A 177 17.92 -16.35 -13.41
C ASP A 177 18.50 -16.19 -12.00
N ASP A 178 19.80 -15.94 -11.93
CA ASP A 178 20.54 -15.76 -10.68
C ASP A 178 20.44 -14.34 -10.12
N LEU A 179 19.65 -13.47 -10.75
CA LEU A 179 19.39 -12.09 -10.36
C LEU A 179 20.70 -11.28 -10.26
N ASP A 180 21.61 -11.51 -11.20
CA ASP A 180 22.93 -10.88 -11.29
C ASP A 180 23.85 -11.16 -10.08
N THR A 181 23.54 -12.16 -9.25
CA THR A 181 24.38 -12.53 -8.10
C THR A 181 25.69 -13.22 -8.50
N GLY A 182 25.79 -13.74 -9.73
CA GLY A 182 26.94 -14.47 -10.25
C GLY A 182 27.11 -15.85 -9.61
N ARG A 183 26.09 -16.36 -8.92
CA ARG A 183 26.17 -17.61 -8.13
C ARG A 183 25.32 -18.69 -8.78
N PRO A 184 25.90 -19.81 -9.24
CA PRO A 184 25.11 -20.92 -9.74
C PRO A 184 24.34 -21.58 -8.58
N PRO A 185 23.15 -22.15 -8.84
CA PRO A 185 22.30 -22.66 -7.77
C PRO A 185 22.84 -24.01 -7.27
N SER A 186 22.75 -24.24 -5.96
CA SER A 186 23.18 -25.52 -5.37
C SER A 186 22.20 -26.64 -5.70
N LYS A 187 22.71 -27.87 -5.76
CA LYS A 187 21.91 -29.08 -6.02
C LYS A 187 20.70 -29.19 -5.10
N LYS A 188 20.92 -28.99 -3.80
CA LYS A 188 19.84 -29.06 -2.79
C LYS A 188 18.74 -28.04 -3.11
N PHE A 189 19.12 -26.81 -3.41
CA PHE A 189 18.15 -25.75 -3.69
C PHE A 189 17.30 -26.04 -4.94
N VAL A 190 17.94 -26.45 -6.05
CA VAL A 190 17.20 -26.79 -7.28
C VAL A 190 16.27 -27.98 -7.07
N ARG A 191 16.69 -29.01 -6.31
CA ARG A 191 15.84 -30.15 -5.96
C ARG A 191 14.60 -29.72 -5.17
N ASP A 192 14.77 -28.87 -4.17
CA ASP A 192 13.68 -28.35 -3.35
C ASP A 192 12.71 -27.50 -4.20
N VAL A 193 13.24 -26.68 -5.12
CA VAL A 193 12.45 -25.86 -6.06
C VAL A 193 11.66 -26.72 -7.04
N ILE A 194 12.31 -27.66 -7.73
CA ILE A 194 11.64 -28.57 -8.69
C ILE A 194 10.51 -29.32 -7.98
N ARG A 195 10.79 -29.88 -6.80
CA ARG A 195 9.77 -30.57 -6.01
C ARG A 195 8.60 -29.65 -5.69
N ALA A 196 8.87 -28.44 -5.21
CA ALA A 196 7.82 -27.47 -4.90
C ALA A 196 6.98 -27.10 -6.13
N ILE A 197 7.59 -26.92 -7.31
CA ILE A 197 6.86 -26.63 -8.55
C ILE A 197 5.96 -27.82 -8.93
N LEU A 198 6.53 -29.02 -9.04
CA LEU A 198 5.79 -30.19 -9.50
C LEU A 198 4.68 -30.62 -8.52
N GLU A 199 4.90 -30.55 -7.21
CA GLU A 199 3.89 -30.96 -6.22
C GLU A 199 2.80 -29.91 -6.00
N ARG A 200 3.11 -28.61 -6.14
CA ARG A 200 2.19 -27.53 -5.74
C ARG A 200 1.52 -26.84 -6.93
N LYS A 201 2.22 -26.66 -8.04
CA LYS A 201 1.66 -26.08 -9.28
C LYS A 201 1.06 -27.19 -10.16
N TYR A 202 1.79 -28.29 -10.34
CA TYR A 202 1.40 -29.39 -11.22
C TYR A 202 0.93 -30.64 -10.47
N GLY A 203 0.47 -30.50 -9.22
CA GLY A 203 0.14 -31.63 -8.35
C GLY A 203 -0.91 -32.58 -8.92
N ASP A 204 -1.85 -32.06 -9.71
CA ASP A 204 -2.89 -32.87 -10.38
C ASP A 204 -2.35 -33.67 -11.59
N LEU A 205 -1.23 -33.24 -12.15
CA LEU A 205 -0.60 -33.85 -13.33
C LEU A 205 0.57 -34.77 -12.96
N CYS A 206 1.34 -34.43 -11.93
CA CYS A 206 2.60 -35.08 -11.60
C CYS A 206 2.46 -36.06 -10.42
N PRO A 207 2.41 -37.39 -10.65
CA PRO A 207 2.37 -38.37 -9.57
C PRO A 207 3.67 -38.36 -8.74
N PRO A 208 3.65 -38.75 -7.45
CA PRO A 208 4.83 -38.69 -6.57
C PRO A 208 6.08 -39.39 -7.12
N GLU A 209 5.91 -40.54 -7.77
CA GLU A 209 7.03 -41.28 -8.39
C GLU A 209 7.70 -40.50 -9.53
N TYR A 210 6.91 -39.74 -10.31
CA TYR A 210 7.45 -38.86 -11.34
C TYR A 210 8.26 -37.72 -10.72
N VAL A 211 7.72 -37.10 -9.66
CA VAL A 211 8.41 -36.02 -8.93
C VAL A 211 9.75 -36.53 -8.39
N ASP A 212 9.77 -37.68 -7.72
CA ASP A 212 10.99 -38.24 -7.14
C ASP A 212 12.04 -38.59 -8.20
N ARG A 213 11.60 -39.09 -9.36
CA ARG A 213 12.48 -39.34 -10.51
C ARG A 213 13.12 -38.05 -11.01
N VAL A 214 12.32 -37.02 -11.30
CA VAL A 214 12.82 -35.73 -11.82
C VAL A 214 13.75 -35.07 -10.80
N VAL A 215 13.38 -35.04 -9.51
CA VAL A 215 14.22 -34.50 -8.44
C VAL A 215 15.53 -35.29 -8.30
N GLY A 216 15.47 -36.62 -8.41
CA GLY A 216 16.62 -37.51 -8.35
C GLY A 216 17.61 -37.33 -9.51
N SER A 217 17.12 -36.90 -10.68
CA SER A 217 17.94 -36.65 -11.88
C SER A 217 18.96 -35.51 -11.70
N VAL A 218 18.69 -34.55 -10.81
CA VAL A 218 19.59 -33.43 -10.52
C VAL A 218 20.83 -33.94 -9.76
N ARG A 219 21.92 -34.24 -10.47
CA ARG A 219 23.13 -34.89 -9.89
C ARG A 219 24.30 -33.93 -9.63
N SER A 220 24.44 -32.87 -10.41
CA SER A 220 25.57 -31.92 -10.35
C SER A 220 25.43 -30.93 -9.18
N ASP A 221 26.56 -30.52 -8.59
CA ASP A 221 26.62 -29.45 -7.58
C ASP A 221 27.91 -28.62 -7.78
N PRO A 222 27.82 -27.33 -8.16
CA PRO A 222 26.59 -26.60 -8.47
C PRO A 222 25.86 -27.18 -9.70
N VAL A 223 24.57 -26.88 -9.81
CA VAL A 223 23.76 -27.32 -10.95
C VAL A 223 24.25 -26.65 -12.23
N LYS A 224 24.30 -27.41 -13.32
CA LYS A 224 24.78 -26.92 -14.62
C LYS A 224 23.68 -26.16 -15.35
N LEU A 225 24.06 -25.05 -15.97
CA LEU A 225 23.22 -24.27 -16.89
C LEU A 225 23.72 -24.45 -18.32
N ARG A 226 22.81 -24.40 -19.29
CA ARG A 226 23.14 -24.41 -20.72
C ARG A 226 24.09 -23.25 -21.03
N ALA A 227 25.08 -23.47 -21.88
CA ALA A 227 25.95 -22.38 -22.33
C ALA A 227 25.11 -21.32 -23.08
N PRO A 228 25.47 -20.01 -23.00
CA PRO A 228 24.84 -18.96 -23.78
C PRO A 228 24.88 -19.31 -25.28
N GLN A 229 23.75 -19.20 -25.96
CA GLN A 229 23.64 -19.50 -27.39
C GLN A 229 23.36 -18.26 -28.24
N TYR A 230 22.65 -17.28 -27.70
CA TYR A 230 22.13 -16.14 -28.46
C TYR A 230 22.75 -14.80 -28.10
N VAL A 231 23.34 -14.71 -26.90
CA VAL A 231 23.88 -13.48 -26.33
C VAL A 231 25.28 -13.75 -25.84
N ARG A 232 26.22 -12.86 -26.17
CA ARG A 232 27.59 -12.98 -25.66
C ARG A 232 27.60 -12.60 -24.18
N PRO A 233 28.32 -13.33 -23.30
CA PRO A 233 28.33 -13.04 -21.86
C PRO A 233 28.62 -11.59 -21.49
N GLU A 234 29.43 -10.89 -22.29
CA GLU A 234 29.83 -9.50 -22.08
C GLU A 234 28.73 -8.49 -22.41
N THR A 235 27.69 -8.94 -23.12
CA THR A 235 26.54 -8.12 -23.56
C THR A 235 25.28 -8.33 -22.71
N VAL A 236 25.38 -9.12 -21.64
CA VAL A 236 24.30 -9.31 -20.67
C VAL A 236 23.96 -7.95 -20.04
N HIS A 237 22.72 -7.53 -20.21
CA HIS A 237 22.19 -6.32 -19.63
C HIS A 237 22.09 -6.50 -18.12
N ARG A 238 22.91 -5.74 -17.39
CA ARG A 238 22.81 -5.58 -15.95
C ARG A 238 22.23 -4.19 -15.70
N PRO A 239 20.92 -4.06 -15.49
CA PRO A 239 20.37 -2.77 -15.09
C PRO A 239 21.10 -2.32 -13.82
N PRO A 240 21.42 -1.02 -13.67
CA PRO A 240 22.09 -0.54 -12.47
C PRO A 240 21.26 -0.94 -11.24
N ALA A 241 21.92 -1.35 -10.16
CA ALA A 241 21.32 -1.65 -8.86
C ALA A 241 20.73 -0.40 -8.16
N SER A 242 20.30 0.60 -8.94
CA SER A 242 19.82 1.89 -8.47
C SER A 242 18.31 1.89 -8.31
N GLY A 243 17.88 1.68 -7.06
CA GLY A 243 16.57 2.05 -6.54
C GLY A 243 15.45 1.12 -6.96
N SER A 244 15.13 0.17 -6.08
CA SER A 244 13.84 -0.53 -5.97
C SER A 244 12.75 0.02 -6.90
N THR A 245 12.37 -0.74 -7.93
CA THR A 245 11.16 -0.45 -8.72
C THR A 245 9.88 -0.81 -7.97
N ALA A 246 9.96 -1.24 -6.71
CA ALA A 246 8.80 -1.35 -5.85
C ALA A 246 8.05 -0.04 -5.82
N GLU A 247 6.73 -0.12 -5.86
CA GLU A 247 5.87 1.03 -5.90
C GLU A 247 6.12 1.93 -4.67
N ARG A 248 6.89 3.01 -4.86
CA ARG A 248 7.13 4.02 -3.84
C ARG A 248 5.81 4.60 -3.35
N ILE A 249 5.77 4.96 -2.07
CA ILE A 249 4.60 5.57 -1.46
C ILE A 249 4.40 6.94 -2.10
N ALA A 250 3.22 7.18 -2.66
CA ALA A 250 2.90 8.46 -3.25
C ALA A 250 2.66 9.49 -2.15
N MET A 251 3.45 10.56 -2.07
CA MET A 251 3.41 11.51 -0.96
C MET A 251 2.90 12.89 -1.41
N ALA A 252 1.77 13.33 -0.86
CA ALA A 252 1.27 14.70 -1.00
C ALA A 252 1.78 15.54 0.17
N VAL A 253 2.50 16.62 -0.11
CA VAL A 253 3.10 17.49 0.93
C VAL A 253 2.44 18.84 0.87
N THR A 254 2.04 19.37 2.04
CA THR A 254 1.52 20.73 2.15
C THR A 254 2.62 21.75 1.83
N ASP A 255 2.34 22.70 0.94
CA ASP A 255 3.28 23.77 0.53
C ASP A 255 2.90 25.13 1.12
N ARG A 256 1.80 25.19 1.89
CA ARG A 256 1.30 26.39 2.59
C ARG A 256 1.19 26.17 4.09
N HIS A 257 1.90 25.21 4.68
CA HIS A 257 1.84 25.04 6.13
C HIS A 257 2.68 26.08 6.88
N GLU A 258 3.79 26.53 6.30
CA GLU A 258 4.77 27.41 7.00
C GLU A 258 4.19 28.77 7.39
N ILE A 259 3.15 29.24 6.69
CA ILE A 259 2.47 30.51 6.98
C ILE A 259 1.77 30.49 8.34
N HIS A 260 1.33 29.32 8.82
CA HIS A 260 0.68 29.18 10.12
C HIS A 260 1.74 28.81 11.16
N HIS A 261 2.41 29.81 11.74
CA HIS A 261 3.49 29.59 12.71
C HIS A 261 3.26 30.40 13.99
N ILE A 262 2.85 29.72 15.05
CA ILE A 262 2.73 30.29 16.40
C ILE A 262 4.09 30.20 17.09
N ARG A 263 4.61 31.33 17.58
CA ARG A 263 5.93 31.43 18.23
C ARG A 263 5.85 31.51 19.76
N GLU A 264 4.69 31.24 20.32
CA GLU A 264 4.45 31.31 21.75
C GLU A 264 5.04 30.09 22.47
N ARG A 265 5.52 30.31 23.70
CA ARG A 265 6.17 29.26 24.49
C ARG A 265 5.14 28.18 24.84
N GLY A 266 5.48 26.92 24.52
CA GLY A 266 4.60 25.77 24.77
C GLY A 266 3.76 25.33 23.57
N TYR A 267 3.74 26.10 22.48
CA TYR A 267 3.12 25.63 21.24
C TYR A 267 4.06 24.67 20.50
N VAL A 268 3.67 23.40 20.43
CA VAL A 268 4.50 22.31 19.92
C VAL A 268 4.35 22.06 18.41
N GLU A 269 3.20 22.45 17.85
CA GLU A 269 2.86 22.21 16.45
C GLU A 269 3.59 23.21 15.55
N SER A 270 4.82 22.90 15.13
CA SER A 270 5.70 23.86 14.43
C SER A 270 6.04 23.46 12.99
N PRO A 271 6.34 24.41 12.08
CA PRO A 271 6.63 24.11 10.68
C PRO A 271 7.83 23.17 10.45
N VAL A 272 8.77 23.06 11.39
CA VAL A 272 9.94 22.18 11.25
C VAL A 272 9.56 20.70 11.11
N ARG A 273 8.40 20.29 11.64
CA ARG A 273 7.91 18.90 11.62
C ARG A 273 7.82 18.34 10.20
N ILE A 274 7.21 19.08 9.27
CA ILE A 274 7.03 18.65 7.87
C ILE A 274 8.38 18.48 7.17
N ARG A 275 9.28 19.47 7.30
CA ARG A 275 10.59 19.43 6.64
C ARG A 275 11.46 18.28 7.17
N ALA A 276 11.41 18.00 8.47
CA ALA A 276 12.15 16.90 9.08
C ALA A 276 11.68 15.54 8.52
N ILE A 277 10.36 15.28 8.56
CA ILE A 277 9.78 14.02 8.07
C ILE A 277 10.03 13.85 6.56
N GLU A 278 9.78 14.91 5.77
CA GLU A 278 9.96 14.85 4.32
C GLU A 278 11.41 14.54 3.94
N THR A 279 12.38 15.18 4.59
CA THR A 279 13.80 14.99 4.29
C THR A 279 14.22 13.55 4.49
N GLU A 280 13.86 12.94 5.62
CA GLU A 280 14.19 11.55 5.93
C GLU A 280 13.54 10.58 4.94
N LEU A 281 12.24 10.77 4.62
CA LEU A 281 11.52 9.90 3.68
C LEU A 281 12.07 9.97 2.26
N MET A 282 12.42 11.17 1.79
CA MET A 282 13.01 11.38 0.47
C MET A 282 14.43 10.79 0.40
N GLN A 283 15.26 10.98 1.44
CA GLN A 283 16.61 10.41 1.51
C GLN A 283 16.60 8.88 1.56
N ALA A 284 15.63 8.29 2.25
CA ALA A 284 15.43 6.85 2.28
C ALA A 284 14.92 6.27 0.94
N GLY A 285 14.52 7.12 -0.02
CA GLY A 285 14.00 6.68 -1.32
C GLY A 285 12.66 5.95 -1.26
N LEU A 286 11.88 6.18 -0.18
CA LEU A 286 10.62 5.46 0.09
C LEU A 286 9.41 6.08 -0.60
N VAL A 287 9.51 7.36 -0.97
CA VAL A 287 8.38 8.18 -1.42
C VAL A 287 8.66 8.85 -2.77
N ASP A 288 7.59 9.11 -3.52
CA ASP A 288 7.58 10.01 -4.67
C ASP A 288 6.55 11.12 -4.45
N ARG A 289 6.91 12.38 -4.73
CA ARG A 289 5.99 13.51 -4.56
C ARG A 289 4.82 13.47 -5.54
N LEU A 290 3.62 13.67 -5.02
CA LEU A 290 2.40 13.93 -5.79
C LEU A 290 2.26 15.41 -6.11
N THR A 291 1.71 15.70 -7.28
CA THR A 291 1.19 17.03 -7.58
C THR A 291 -0.14 17.23 -6.85
N VAL A 292 -0.16 18.23 -5.96
CA VAL A 292 -1.38 18.60 -5.22
C VAL A 292 -2.12 19.68 -5.99
N ARG A 293 -3.42 19.46 -6.20
CA ARG A 293 -4.35 20.43 -6.78
C ARG A 293 -5.33 20.91 -5.72
N GLU A 294 -5.95 22.06 -5.96
CA GLU A 294 -7.06 22.51 -5.15
C GLU A 294 -8.32 21.68 -5.43
N TYR A 295 -8.98 21.21 -4.38
CA TYR A 295 -10.24 20.49 -4.45
C TYR A 295 -11.46 21.41 -4.25
N PRO A 296 -12.66 21.03 -4.71
CA PRO A 296 -13.86 21.84 -4.46
C PRO A 296 -14.27 21.85 -2.98
N MET A 297 -14.74 23.01 -2.48
CA MET A 297 -15.20 23.23 -1.09
C MET A 297 -16.29 22.24 -0.63
N LYS A 298 -17.07 21.67 -1.56
CA LYS A 298 -18.10 20.66 -1.25
C LYS A 298 -17.56 19.45 -0.45
N HIS A 299 -16.27 19.13 -0.56
CA HIS A 299 -15.67 18.03 0.18
C HIS A 299 -15.49 18.35 1.66
N ILE A 300 -15.14 19.60 2.00
CA ILE A 300 -15.11 20.07 3.39
C ILE A 300 -16.53 20.16 3.94
N LEU A 301 -17.46 20.74 3.16
CA LEU A 301 -18.87 20.89 3.55
C LEU A 301 -19.66 19.59 3.62
N ALA A 302 -19.10 18.48 3.12
CA ALA A 302 -19.68 17.15 3.31
C ALA A 302 -19.39 16.57 4.71
N VAL A 303 -18.48 17.20 5.45
CA VAL A 303 -18.01 16.75 6.76
C VAL A 303 -18.19 17.81 7.84
N HIS A 304 -17.96 19.09 7.54
CA HIS A 304 -18.02 20.20 8.48
C HIS A 304 -19.26 21.05 8.27
N ASP A 305 -19.85 21.52 9.36
CA ASP A 305 -20.97 22.45 9.34
C ASP A 305 -20.59 23.76 8.62
N ARG A 306 -21.51 24.27 7.79
CA ARG A 306 -21.28 25.48 6.98
C ARG A 306 -20.93 26.70 7.82
N ALA A 307 -21.51 26.82 9.02
CA ALA A 307 -21.28 27.98 9.88
C ALA A 307 -19.87 27.94 10.50
N LEU A 308 -19.38 26.76 10.87
CA LEU A 308 -17.98 26.57 11.29
C LEU A 308 -17.02 26.99 10.18
N VAL A 309 -17.21 26.45 8.96
CA VAL A 309 -16.32 26.76 7.82
C VAL A 309 -16.33 28.25 7.51
N HIS A 310 -17.51 28.87 7.47
CA HIS A 310 -17.65 30.31 7.23
C HIS A 310 -17.00 31.14 8.34
N TYR A 311 -17.14 30.73 9.60
CA TYR A 311 -16.47 31.39 10.72
C TYR A 311 -14.95 31.32 10.56
N GLN A 312 -14.37 30.14 10.33
CA GLN A 312 -12.91 30.00 10.17
C GLN A 312 -12.38 30.85 9.02
N GLU A 313 -13.05 30.82 7.87
CA GLU A 313 -12.68 31.63 6.70
C GLU A 313 -12.73 33.13 7.02
N THR A 314 -13.83 33.61 7.58
CA THR A 314 -14.05 35.03 7.89
C THR A 314 -13.12 35.52 8.99
N ALA A 315 -12.95 34.75 10.06
CA ALA A 315 -12.08 35.07 11.18
C ALA A 315 -10.63 35.18 10.73
N CYS A 316 -10.16 34.25 9.90
CA CYS A 316 -8.81 34.33 9.33
C CYS A 316 -8.66 35.52 8.37
N ALA A 317 -9.60 35.70 7.44
CA ALA A 317 -9.52 36.79 6.45
C ALA A 317 -9.51 38.19 7.08
N THR A 318 -10.22 38.37 8.21
CA THR A 318 -10.30 39.65 8.93
C THR A 318 -9.27 39.82 10.05
N SER A 319 -8.55 38.76 10.43
CA SER A 319 -7.53 38.83 11.47
C SER A 319 -6.37 39.74 11.07
N PRO A 320 -5.89 40.64 11.96
CA PRO A 320 -4.67 41.39 11.74
C PRO A 320 -3.44 40.48 11.61
N GLU A 321 -2.43 40.94 10.88
CA GLU A 321 -1.18 40.20 10.74
C GLU A 321 -0.43 40.10 12.07
N GLY A 322 0.14 38.93 12.37
CA GLY A 322 0.86 38.68 13.62
C GLY A 322 -0.02 38.66 14.88
N LYS A 323 -1.35 38.65 14.75
CA LYS A 323 -2.29 38.51 15.87
C LYS A 323 -3.00 37.16 15.83
N SER A 324 -3.11 36.55 17.00
CA SER A 324 -3.84 35.31 17.23
C SER A 324 -4.99 35.58 18.20
N VAL A 325 -6.14 34.96 17.94
CA VAL A 325 -7.29 34.94 18.83
C VAL A 325 -7.30 33.59 19.53
N TYR A 326 -7.20 33.61 20.86
CA TYR A 326 -7.39 32.43 21.70
C TYR A 326 -8.80 32.46 22.29
N PRO A 327 -9.59 31.39 22.14
CA PRO A 327 -10.89 31.28 22.78
C PRO A 327 -10.73 31.18 24.31
N TYR A 328 -11.63 31.83 25.04
CA TYR A 328 -11.61 31.84 26.50
C TYR A 328 -13.01 31.71 27.16
N VAL A 329 -14.09 31.76 26.36
CA VAL A 329 -15.47 31.57 26.83
C VAL A 329 -16.17 30.56 25.94
N PHE A 330 -16.69 29.48 26.53
CA PHE A 330 -17.28 28.35 25.81
C PHE A 330 -18.76 28.16 26.17
N PRO A 331 -19.65 27.90 25.20
CA PRO A 331 -21.08 27.75 25.43
C PRO A 331 -21.45 26.33 25.91
N VAL A 332 -20.99 25.93 27.11
CA VAL A 332 -21.19 24.56 27.64
C VAL A 332 -22.66 24.21 27.90
N ARG A 333 -23.43 25.16 28.47
CA ARG A 333 -24.84 24.92 28.87
C ARG A 333 -25.87 25.52 27.92
N ASN A 334 -25.56 26.67 27.29
CA ASN A 334 -26.51 27.47 26.52
C ASN A 334 -25.91 27.91 25.18
N ALA A 335 -25.99 27.05 24.16
CA ALA A 335 -25.52 27.36 22.81
C ALA A 335 -26.61 27.97 21.88
N THR A 336 -27.72 28.44 22.43
CA THR A 336 -28.90 28.85 21.63
C THR A 336 -28.67 30.02 20.66
N ARG A 337 -27.71 30.92 20.94
CA ARG A 337 -27.42 32.08 20.07
C ARG A 337 -25.92 32.38 20.05
N PRO A 338 -25.27 32.39 18.87
CA PRO A 338 -23.86 32.73 18.77
C PRO A 338 -23.59 34.22 19.06
N PRO A 339 -22.46 34.57 19.71
CA PRO A 339 -22.01 35.95 19.85
C PRO A 339 -21.78 36.65 18.48
N ARG A 340 -21.92 37.98 18.45
CA ARG A 340 -21.62 38.78 17.24
C ARG A 340 -20.15 39.16 17.11
N GLU A 341 -19.44 39.26 18.23
CA GLU A 341 -18.02 39.63 18.23
C GLU A 341 -17.16 38.42 17.85
N MET A 342 -16.36 38.54 16.79
CA MET A 342 -15.59 37.42 16.22
C MET A 342 -14.61 36.78 17.21
N SER A 343 -13.99 37.58 18.08
CA SER A 343 -13.06 37.11 19.11
C SER A 343 -13.74 36.21 20.15
N VAL A 344 -14.96 36.55 20.55
CA VAL A 344 -15.79 35.79 21.50
C VAL A 344 -16.42 34.59 20.80
N LEU A 345 -16.81 34.75 19.54
CA LEU A 345 -17.35 33.69 18.70
C LEU A 345 -16.35 32.53 18.51
N ALA A 346 -15.05 32.77 18.68
CA ALA A 346 -14.03 31.71 18.67
C ALA A 346 -14.34 30.57 19.64
N GLY A 347 -14.77 30.87 20.87
CA GLY A 347 -15.09 29.84 21.86
C GLY A 347 -16.42 29.13 21.61
N TYR A 348 -17.26 29.65 20.70
CA TYR A 348 -18.45 28.93 20.23
C TYR A 348 -18.10 27.77 19.29
N TYR A 349 -16.99 27.92 18.55
CA TYR A 349 -16.53 26.97 17.55
C TYR A 349 -15.25 26.23 17.96
N CYS A 350 -14.74 26.43 19.18
CA CYS A 350 -13.52 25.77 19.66
C CYS A 350 -13.80 24.94 20.92
N ILE A 351 -13.07 23.84 21.11
CA ILE A 351 -13.18 22.97 22.30
C ILE A 351 -12.07 23.18 23.33
N ASP A 352 -11.04 23.97 23.02
CA ASP A 352 -9.90 24.22 23.91
C ASP A 352 -9.47 25.69 23.90
N THR A 353 -8.51 26.05 24.76
CA THR A 353 -7.95 27.42 24.88
C THR A 353 -6.58 27.60 24.23
N PHE A 354 -6.03 26.58 23.56
CA PHE A 354 -4.64 26.57 23.08
C PHE A 354 -4.52 26.39 21.55
N THR A 355 -5.66 26.30 20.84
CA THR A 355 -5.76 26.31 19.38
C THR A 355 -6.17 27.70 18.90
N PRO A 356 -5.22 28.56 18.50
CA PRO A 356 -5.54 29.94 18.11
C PRO A 356 -6.16 30.02 16.71
N ILE A 357 -6.94 31.06 16.45
CA ILE A 357 -7.28 31.49 15.09
C ILE A 357 -6.44 32.71 14.72
N ASN A 358 -5.77 32.65 13.57
CA ASN A 358 -5.04 33.77 12.99
C ASN A 358 -5.23 33.82 11.48
N ARG A 359 -4.69 34.85 10.82
CA ARG A 359 -4.83 35.05 9.36
C ARG A 359 -4.44 33.83 8.50
N HIS A 360 -3.58 32.97 9.01
CA HIS A 360 -2.96 31.88 8.26
C HIS A 360 -3.53 30.49 8.58
N ALA A 361 -4.35 30.35 9.63
CA ALA A 361 -4.91 29.06 10.06
C ALA A 361 -5.76 28.42 8.96
N TYR A 362 -6.79 29.11 8.47
CA TYR A 362 -7.68 28.60 7.43
C TYR A 362 -6.96 28.29 6.10
N PRO A 363 -6.11 29.17 5.53
CA PRO A 363 -5.38 28.84 4.29
C PRO A 363 -4.45 27.63 4.43
N ALA A 364 -3.79 27.47 5.58
CA ALA A 364 -2.93 26.31 5.84
C ALA A 364 -3.76 25.01 6.00
N ALA A 365 -4.84 25.06 6.79
CA ALA A 365 -5.76 23.94 6.98
C ALA A 365 -6.45 23.53 5.68
N ARG A 366 -6.86 24.49 4.85
CA ARG A 366 -7.42 24.23 3.53
C ARG A 366 -6.42 23.47 2.65
N ARG A 367 -5.12 23.84 2.70
CA ARG A 367 -4.10 23.12 1.93
C ARG A 367 -3.81 21.72 2.47
N ALA A 368 -3.88 21.51 3.79
CA ALA A 368 -3.82 20.17 4.38
C ALA A 368 -4.92 19.26 3.80
N VAL A 369 -6.16 19.76 3.72
CA VAL A 369 -7.28 19.02 3.09
C VAL A 369 -6.99 18.66 1.63
N ASP A 370 -6.42 19.57 0.84
CA ASP A 370 -6.06 19.27 -0.56
C ASP A 370 -5.03 18.14 -0.68
N CYS A 371 -4.05 18.10 0.22
CA CYS A 371 -3.06 17.02 0.28
C CYS A 371 -3.71 15.68 0.67
N SER A 372 -4.59 15.67 1.67
CA SER A 372 -5.32 14.47 2.09
C SER A 372 -6.23 13.93 0.98
N LEU A 373 -6.93 14.82 0.26
CA LEU A 373 -7.73 14.43 -0.91
C LEU A 373 -6.87 13.98 -2.09
N ALA A 374 -5.69 14.55 -2.30
CA ALA A 374 -4.75 14.08 -3.34
C ALA A 374 -4.22 12.66 -3.03
N ALA A 375 -3.91 12.36 -1.77
CA ALA A 375 -3.52 11.01 -1.35
C ALA A 375 -4.68 10.03 -1.50
N ALA A 376 -5.90 10.41 -1.07
CA ALA A 376 -7.10 9.61 -1.25
C ALA A 376 -7.41 9.34 -2.74
N ASP A 377 -7.28 10.36 -3.60
CA ASP A 377 -7.50 10.22 -5.04
C ASP A 377 -6.46 9.29 -5.70
N ALA A 378 -5.20 9.35 -5.25
CA ALA A 378 -4.14 8.46 -5.71
C ALA A 378 -4.43 7.00 -5.37
N VAL A 379 -4.87 6.72 -4.13
CA VAL A 379 -5.25 5.37 -3.68
C VAL A 379 -6.49 4.86 -4.42
N ARG A 380 -7.53 5.69 -4.53
CA ARG A 380 -8.73 5.40 -5.31
C ARG A 380 -8.42 5.11 -6.78
N SER A 381 -7.35 5.71 -7.32
CA SER A 381 -6.87 5.51 -8.69
C SER A 381 -5.89 4.33 -8.84
N GLY A 382 -5.70 3.52 -7.79
CA GLY A 382 -4.97 2.25 -7.87
C GLY A 382 -3.53 2.28 -7.33
N ARG A 383 -3.09 3.35 -6.65
CA ARG A 383 -1.93 3.25 -5.75
C ARG A 383 -2.31 2.41 -4.54
N HIS A 384 -1.46 1.50 -4.12
CA HIS A 384 -1.72 0.73 -2.91
C HIS A 384 -1.60 1.58 -1.62
N CYS A 385 -0.65 2.52 -1.60
CA CYS A 385 -0.43 3.41 -0.46
C CYS A 385 -0.11 4.84 -0.91
N ALA A 386 -0.69 5.82 -0.23
CA ALA A 386 -0.33 7.22 -0.36
C ALA A 386 -0.27 7.90 1.01
N TYR A 387 0.64 8.85 1.18
CA TYR A 387 0.83 9.61 2.42
C TYR A 387 0.55 11.09 2.20
N ALA A 388 -0.40 11.65 2.94
CA ALA A 388 -0.62 13.09 3.01
C ALA A 388 0.18 13.65 4.19
N LEU A 389 1.39 14.14 3.94
CA LEU A 389 2.21 14.80 4.95
C LEU A 389 1.69 16.22 5.17
N VAL A 390 0.81 16.37 6.17
CA VAL A 390 -0.01 17.58 6.38
C VAL A 390 0.25 18.30 7.69
N ARG A 391 0.03 19.61 7.65
CA ARG A 391 0.05 20.52 8.79
C ARG A 391 -0.83 21.73 8.44
N PRO A 392 -1.74 22.18 9.33
CA PRO A 392 -2.05 21.63 10.67
C PRO A 392 -2.67 20.22 10.64
N PRO A 393 -2.66 19.48 11.78
CA PRO A 393 -3.32 18.18 11.92
C PRO A 393 -4.85 18.30 11.85
N GLY A 394 -5.58 17.18 12.00
CA GLY A 394 -7.03 17.16 11.78
C GLY A 394 -7.91 16.40 12.75
N HIS A 395 -7.45 15.36 13.45
CA HIS A 395 -8.33 14.37 14.11
C HIS A 395 -9.18 14.90 15.28
N HIS A 396 -8.88 16.09 15.82
CA HIS A 396 -9.65 16.74 16.88
C HIS A 396 -10.74 17.71 16.38
N ALA A 397 -10.81 17.99 15.08
CA ALA A 397 -11.84 18.86 14.52
C ALA A 397 -13.16 18.08 14.32
N GLU A 398 -14.17 18.38 15.13
CA GLU A 398 -15.51 17.78 15.08
C GLU A 398 -16.35 18.40 13.95
N HIS A 399 -17.59 17.93 13.77
CA HIS A 399 -18.50 18.45 12.75
C HIS A 399 -18.76 19.96 12.89
N LYS A 400 -18.79 20.48 14.13
CA LYS A 400 -19.15 21.87 14.44
C LYS A 400 -18.07 22.66 15.16
N THR A 401 -16.95 22.04 15.54
CA THR A 401 -15.91 22.69 16.33
C THR A 401 -14.50 22.35 15.82
N PHE A 402 -13.54 23.20 16.13
CA PHE A 402 -12.12 22.99 15.94
C PHE A 402 -11.40 22.90 17.31
N GLY A 403 -10.18 22.38 17.34
CA GLY A 403 -9.41 22.21 18.60
C GLY A 403 -8.26 21.23 18.45
N GLY A 404 -7.44 21.04 19.48
CA GLY A 404 -6.26 20.18 19.47
C GLY A 404 -5.29 20.49 18.33
N PHE A 405 -5.06 21.77 18.02
CA PHE A 405 -4.31 22.24 16.84
C PHE A 405 -4.98 21.95 15.47
N CYS A 406 -6.16 21.33 15.46
CA CYS A 406 -6.88 20.89 14.28
C CYS A 406 -8.00 21.86 13.90
N TYR A 407 -8.12 22.15 12.60
CA TYR A 407 -9.12 23.10 12.05
C TYR A 407 -10.13 22.41 11.11
N PHE A 408 -9.66 21.42 10.35
CA PHE A 408 -10.47 20.53 9.54
C PHE A 408 -10.04 19.09 9.79
N CYS A 409 -11.01 18.18 9.89
CA CYS A 409 -10.74 16.75 10.02
C CYS A 409 -10.30 16.14 8.69
N ASN A 410 -8.98 16.19 8.44
CA ASN A 410 -8.35 15.67 7.22
C ASN A 410 -8.72 14.20 6.95
N ALA A 411 -8.66 13.35 7.98
CA ALA A 411 -9.00 11.93 7.89
C ALA A 411 -10.48 11.71 7.55
N ALA A 412 -11.39 12.42 8.21
CA ALA A 412 -12.82 12.31 7.92
C ALA A 412 -13.19 12.84 6.52
N ILE A 413 -12.56 13.93 6.05
CA ILE A 413 -12.78 14.44 4.68
C ILE A 413 -12.29 13.43 3.64
N ALA A 414 -11.12 12.81 3.87
CA ALA A 414 -10.62 11.74 3.01
C ALA A 414 -11.54 10.50 3.05
N ALA A 415 -12.02 10.09 4.22
CA ALA A 415 -12.96 8.98 4.36
C ALA A 415 -14.26 9.25 3.59
N GLN A 416 -14.87 10.42 3.79
CA GLN A 416 -16.09 10.82 3.11
C GLN A 416 -15.91 10.85 1.58
N TYR A 417 -14.74 11.25 1.10
CA TYR A 417 -14.41 11.21 -0.33
C TYR A 417 -14.32 9.79 -0.89
N LEU A 418 -13.83 8.84 -0.08
CA LEU A 418 -13.65 7.43 -0.46
C LEU A 418 -14.91 6.58 -0.30
N CYS A 419 -15.87 6.97 0.55
CA CYS A 419 -17.12 6.22 0.81
C CYS A 419 -17.92 5.90 -0.47
N GLY A 420 -17.80 6.73 -1.52
CA GLY A 420 -18.41 6.45 -2.82
C GLY A 420 -17.86 5.20 -3.53
N GLY A 421 -16.71 4.67 -3.10
CA GLY A 421 -16.09 3.45 -3.62
C GLY A 421 -16.21 2.22 -2.71
N GLY A 422 -16.79 2.35 -1.52
CA GLY A 422 -16.94 1.24 -0.56
C GLY A 422 -16.76 1.69 0.89
N ARG A 423 -16.77 0.73 1.82
CA ARG A 423 -16.60 0.98 3.26
C ARG A 423 -15.19 1.47 3.57
N VAL A 424 -15.06 2.36 4.56
CA VAL A 424 -13.77 2.93 4.97
C VAL A 424 -13.52 2.63 6.45
N ALA A 425 -12.33 2.18 6.82
CA ALA A 425 -11.91 2.15 8.21
C ALA A 425 -10.90 3.27 8.46
N ILE A 426 -11.07 4.01 9.55
CA ILE A 426 -10.08 4.95 10.05
C ILE A 426 -9.46 4.33 11.30
N LEU A 427 -8.16 4.05 11.23
CA LEU A 427 -7.35 3.59 12.36
C LEU A 427 -6.47 4.75 12.81
N ASP A 428 -6.80 5.31 13.96
CA ASP A 428 -6.05 6.39 14.59
C ASP A 428 -5.07 5.83 15.61
N ILE A 429 -3.79 6.10 15.36
CA ILE A 429 -2.64 5.65 16.14
C ILE A 429 -1.83 6.83 16.69
N ASP A 430 -2.40 8.04 16.64
CA ASP A 430 -1.95 9.16 17.45
C ASP A 430 -2.12 8.86 18.94
N TYR A 431 -1.28 9.47 19.80
CA TYR A 431 -1.36 9.28 21.24
C TYR A 431 -2.71 9.75 21.82
N HIS A 432 -3.32 10.76 21.21
CA HIS A 432 -4.58 11.35 21.66
C HIS A 432 -5.79 10.73 20.95
N HIS A 433 -6.93 10.73 21.63
CA HIS A 433 -8.18 10.26 21.03
C HIS A 433 -8.60 11.20 19.88
N GLY A 434 -8.81 10.63 18.69
CA GLY A 434 -9.41 11.32 17.56
C GLY A 434 -10.91 11.58 17.74
N ASN A 435 -11.28 12.46 18.67
CA ASN A 435 -12.68 12.79 18.95
C ASN A 435 -13.42 13.38 17.74
N GLY A 436 -12.74 14.11 16.87
CA GLY A 436 -13.36 14.72 15.69
C GLY A 436 -13.85 13.68 14.69
N GLN A 437 -13.02 12.68 14.38
CA GLN A 437 -13.45 11.57 13.51
C GLN A 437 -14.55 10.72 14.16
N GLN A 438 -14.50 10.52 15.48
CA GLN A 438 -15.58 9.84 16.21
C GLN A 438 -16.91 10.60 16.08
N ASP A 439 -16.92 11.90 16.37
CA ASP A 439 -18.11 12.76 16.29
C ASP A 439 -18.75 12.71 14.89
N ILE A 440 -17.93 12.86 13.84
CA ILE A 440 -18.40 12.95 12.46
C ILE A 440 -19.10 11.66 11.97
N PHE A 441 -18.67 10.50 12.45
CA PHE A 441 -19.19 9.20 12.00
C PHE A 441 -19.98 8.44 13.07
N TYR A 442 -20.26 9.05 14.21
CA TYR A 442 -20.79 8.36 15.39
C TYR A 442 -22.13 7.64 15.16
N ASP A 443 -22.93 8.13 14.22
CA ASP A 443 -24.23 7.55 13.85
C ASP A 443 -24.21 6.72 12.56
N ARG A 444 -23.02 6.42 12.00
CA ARG A 444 -22.84 5.79 10.69
C ARG A 444 -22.16 4.42 10.74
N ALA A 445 -22.55 3.55 9.80
CA ALA A 445 -22.00 2.18 9.65
C ALA A 445 -21.12 1.99 8.42
N ASP A 446 -21.06 2.97 7.51
CA ASP A 446 -20.25 2.91 6.30
C ASP A 446 -18.78 3.29 6.55
N VAL A 447 -18.50 3.91 7.71
CA VAL A 447 -17.15 4.21 8.20
C VAL A 447 -16.98 3.61 9.59
N LEU A 448 -15.93 2.80 9.78
CA LEU A 448 -15.49 2.33 11.09
C LEU A 448 -14.43 3.28 11.64
N THR A 449 -14.61 3.79 12.85
CA THR A 449 -13.59 4.55 13.59
C THR A 449 -12.97 3.68 14.68
N VAL A 450 -11.64 3.53 14.64
CA VAL A 450 -10.86 2.84 15.66
C VAL A 450 -9.76 3.77 16.16
N SER A 451 -9.63 3.96 17.47
CA SER A 451 -8.58 4.81 18.03
C SER A 451 -7.89 4.12 19.22
N ILE A 452 -6.56 4.13 19.22
CA ILE A 452 -5.71 3.66 20.33
C ILE A 452 -5.03 4.88 20.92
N HIS A 453 -5.35 5.22 22.17
CA HIS A 453 -4.93 6.49 22.77
C HIS A 453 -4.68 6.37 24.27
N GLY A 454 -4.05 7.38 24.87
CA GLY A 454 -4.00 7.52 26.32
C GLY A 454 -5.41 7.68 26.90
N ASP A 455 -5.66 7.07 28.06
CA ASP A 455 -6.97 7.15 28.71
C ASP A 455 -7.40 8.61 28.93
N PRO A 456 -8.64 8.99 28.56
CA PRO A 456 -9.15 10.35 28.76
C PRO A 456 -9.09 10.83 30.22
N ASP A 457 -8.98 9.93 31.21
CA ASP A 457 -8.76 10.31 32.61
C ASP A 457 -7.49 11.14 32.84
N PHE A 458 -6.48 11.03 31.96
CA PHE A 458 -5.23 11.79 32.05
C PHE A 458 -4.76 12.42 30.74
N ALA A 459 -5.33 12.06 29.59
CA ALA A 459 -4.93 12.56 28.28
C ALA A 459 -6.04 13.39 27.61
N TYR A 460 -5.64 14.41 26.85
CA TYR A 460 -6.56 15.16 25.99
C TYR A 460 -7.24 14.21 24.99
N PRO A 461 -8.56 14.31 24.75
CA PRO A 461 -9.46 15.44 25.00
C PRO A 461 -10.26 15.40 26.31
N TYR A 462 -9.97 14.46 27.22
CA TYR A 462 -10.59 14.32 28.56
C TYR A 462 -12.08 13.98 28.65
N PHE A 463 -12.88 14.32 27.65
CA PHE A 463 -14.35 14.23 27.71
C PHE A 463 -14.94 13.19 26.77
N THR A 464 -14.11 12.56 25.94
CA THR A 464 -14.46 11.49 25.00
C THR A 464 -13.28 10.54 24.84
N GLY A 465 -13.51 9.37 24.27
CA GLY A 465 -12.50 8.33 24.10
C GLY A 465 -12.67 7.17 25.07
N PHE A 466 -13.75 7.16 25.85
CA PHE A 466 -14.02 6.06 26.77
C PHE A 466 -14.42 4.78 26.00
N ALA A 467 -14.10 3.62 26.55
CA ALA A 467 -14.27 2.32 25.89
C ALA A 467 -15.75 1.92 25.67
N ASP A 468 -16.69 2.55 26.39
CA ASP A 468 -18.14 2.34 26.29
C ASP A 468 -18.80 3.19 25.19
N GLU A 469 -18.08 4.13 24.58
CA GLU A 469 -18.55 4.92 23.44
C GLU A 469 -18.47 4.08 22.15
N ARG A 470 -19.60 3.47 21.76
CA ARG A 470 -19.65 2.46 20.68
C ARG A 470 -20.38 2.90 19.42
N GLY A 471 -20.71 4.19 19.32
CA GLY A 471 -21.57 4.74 18.27
C GLY A 471 -23.00 4.90 18.76
N THR A 472 -23.88 5.34 17.87
CA THR A 472 -25.33 5.47 18.12
C THR A 472 -26.14 5.13 16.88
N GLY A 473 -27.41 4.76 17.04
CA GLY A 473 -28.29 4.52 15.91
C GLY A 473 -27.72 3.46 14.95
N SER A 474 -27.55 3.81 13.67
CA SER A 474 -26.91 2.91 12.69
C SER A 474 -25.43 2.68 12.95
N GLY A 475 -24.74 3.59 13.63
CA GLY A 475 -23.30 3.50 13.94
C GLY A 475 -22.98 2.66 15.17
N GLU A 476 -23.96 2.09 15.87
CA GLU A 476 -23.72 1.20 17.01
C GLU A 476 -22.84 0.01 16.58
N GLY A 477 -21.70 -0.16 17.26
CA GLY A 477 -20.69 -1.17 16.94
C GLY A 477 -19.65 -0.74 15.88
N PHE A 478 -19.75 0.48 15.34
CA PHE A 478 -18.83 1.03 14.33
C PHE A 478 -17.92 2.15 14.88
N ASN A 479 -17.89 2.33 16.21
CA ASN A 479 -16.83 3.06 16.92
C ASN A 479 -16.14 2.14 17.93
N LEU A 480 -14.80 2.12 17.91
CA LEU A 480 -13.99 1.35 18.85
C LEU A 480 -12.89 2.24 19.45
N ASN A 481 -13.06 2.60 20.72
CA ASN A 481 -12.02 3.23 21.51
C ASN A 481 -11.23 2.19 22.30
N LEU A 482 -9.91 2.32 22.27
CA LEU A 482 -8.96 1.50 23.03
C LEU A 482 -8.11 2.44 23.92
N PRO A 483 -8.69 3.00 25.00
CA PRO A 483 -7.94 3.81 25.95
C PRO A 483 -6.93 2.95 26.70
N LEU A 484 -5.70 3.45 26.82
CA LEU A 484 -4.59 2.74 27.46
C LEU A 484 -4.04 3.53 28.65
N PRO A 485 -3.48 2.85 29.66
CA PRO A 485 -2.83 3.50 30.80
C PRO A 485 -1.70 4.48 30.42
N GLU A 486 -1.34 5.36 31.35
CA GLU A 486 -0.33 6.42 31.16
C GLU A 486 1.06 5.89 30.80
N HIS A 487 1.38 4.65 31.18
CA HIS A 487 2.69 4.06 30.91
C HIS A 487 2.56 2.79 30.09
N GLN A 488 2.94 2.87 28.81
CA GLN A 488 2.89 1.75 27.88
C GLN A 488 4.24 1.50 27.21
N THR A 489 4.58 0.22 27.15
CA THR A 489 5.67 -0.30 26.31
C THR A 489 5.17 -0.61 24.90
N GLY A 490 6.09 -0.72 23.93
CA GLY A 490 5.74 -1.10 22.56
C GLY A 490 5.03 -2.46 22.44
N ASP A 491 5.30 -3.43 23.33
CA ASP A 491 4.61 -4.73 23.33
C ASP A 491 3.17 -4.64 23.85
N GLN A 492 2.93 -3.84 24.90
CA GLN A 492 1.58 -3.58 25.40
C GLN A 492 0.75 -2.84 24.36
N TYR A 493 1.31 -1.79 23.74
CA TYR A 493 0.68 -1.07 22.63
C TYR A 493 0.30 -2.03 21.49
N ARG A 494 1.19 -2.95 21.11
CA ARG A 494 0.92 -3.94 20.05
C ARG A 494 -0.23 -4.89 20.37
N THR A 495 -0.56 -5.10 21.64
CA THR A 495 -1.74 -5.90 22.01
C THR A 495 -3.02 -5.18 21.61
N ALA A 496 -3.12 -3.88 21.91
CA ALA A 496 -4.23 -3.03 21.47
C ALA A 496 -4.26 -2.89 19.93
N LEU A 497 -3.09 -2.75 19.29
CA LEU A 497 -3.00 -2.71 17.83
C LEU A 497 -3.56 -3.98 17.19
N ARG A 498 -3.25 -5.17 17.70
CA ARG A 498 -3.83 -6.42 17.16
C ARG A 498 -5.35 -6.43 17.29
N GLN A 499 -5.89 -6.02 18.43
CA GLN A 499 -7.34 -5.90 18.62
C GLN A 499 -7.98 -4.92 17.62
N ALA A 500 -7.33 -3.77 17.38
CA ALA A 500 -7.77 -2.79 16.39
C ALA A 500 -7.75 -3.38 14.97
N LEU A 501 -6.66 -4.07 14.59
CA LEU A 501 -6.52 -4.71 13.29
C LEU A 501 -7.54 -5.84 13.08
N ASP A 502 -7.88 -6.59 14.12
CA ASP A 502 -8.94 -7.61 14.08
C ASP A 502 -10.31 -6.98 13.82
N ALA A 503 -10.62 -5.84 14.46
CA ALA A 503 -11.84 -5.09 14.21
C ALA A 503 -11.90 -4.55 12.77
N VAL A 504 -10.79 -3.99 12.27
CA VAL A 504 -10.66 -3.54 10.87
C VAL A 504 -10.87 -4.71 9.90
N ALA A 505 -10.25 -5.88 10.17
CA ALA A 505 -10.40 -7.07 9.33
C ALA A 505 -11.83 -7.60 9.31
N GLN A 506 -12.51 -7.66 10.47
CA GLN A 506 -13.92 -8.05 10.59
C GLN A 506 -14.85 -7.08 9.85
N PHE A 507 -14.57 -5.79 9.93
CA PHE A 507 -15.31 -4.78 9.19
C PHE A 507 -15.11 -4.90 7.67
N ALA A 508 -14.02 -5.52 7.21
CA ALA A 508 -13.71 -5.74 5.79
C ALA A 508 -13.92 -4.47 4.94
N PRO A 509 -13.18 -3.38 5.23
CA PRO A 509 -13.27 -2.14 4.48
C PRO A 509 -12.65 -2.29 3.08
N THR A 510 -13.04 -1.40 2.18
CA THR A 510 -12.41 -1.21 0.88
C THR A 510 -11.16 -0.33 0.99
N PHE A 511 -11.19 0.66 1.88
CA PHE A 511 -10.09 1.58 2.11
C PHE A 511 -9.74 1.67 3.59
N LEU A 512 -8.45 1.78 3.87
CA LEU A 512 -7.93 2.07 5.21
C LEU A 512 -7.36 3.48 5.23
N ILE A 513 -7.71 4.25 6.26
CA ILE A 513 -7.06 5.52 6.57
C ILE A 513 -6.31 5.33 7.88
N ILE A 514 -5.03 5.68 7.89
CA ILE A 514 -4.23 5.74 9.11
C ILE A 514 -4.06 7.21 9.48
N ALA A 515 -4.64 7.63 10.60
CA ALA A 515 -4.28 8.90 11.22
C ALA A 515 -3.00 8.66 12.03
N LEU A 516 -1.87 9.18 11.54
CA LEU A 516 -0.53 8.85 12.04
C LEU A 516 0.02 9.97 12.92
N GLY A 517 -0.11 9.82 14.24
CA GLY A 517 0.69 10.54 15.21
C GLY A 517 2.00 9.83 15.54
N LEU A 518 3.07 10.59 15.76
CA LEU A 518 4.38 10.07 16.22
C LEU A 518 4.66 10.44 17.68
N ASP A 519 3.67 11.02 18.35
CA ASP A 519 3.68 11.47 19.75
C ASP A 519 3.54 10.34 20.77
N THR A 520 3.26 9.12 20.30
CA THR A 520 3.47 7.88 21.06
C THR A 520 4.97 7.57 21.32
N GLY A 521 5.87 8.29 20.65
CA GLY A 521 7.31 8.08 20.68
C GLY A 521 7.97 8.51 21.98
N LYS A 522 9.02 7.78 22.37
CA LYS A 522 9.79 8.09 23.58
C LYS A 522 10.37 9.51 23.53
N GLY A 523 9.99 10.32 24.53
CA GLY A 523 10.49 11.68 24.70
C GLY A 523 9.72 12.74 23.93
N ASP A 524 8.58 12.39 23.34
CA ASP A 524 7.64 13.38 22.83
C ASP A 524 7.11 14.27 23.98
N PRO A 525 6.95 15.59 23.79
CA PRO A 525 6.46 16.48 24.84
C PRO A 525 4.95 16.41 25.09
N THR A 526 4.19 15.72 24.25
CA THR A 526 2.72 15.61 24.30
C THR A 526 2.20 14.23 24.65
N GLY A 527 3.05 13.20 24.63
CA GLY A 527 2.72 11.83 25.04
C GLY A 527 3.65 11.29 26.12
N THR A 528 3.17 10.32 26.90
CA THR A 528 3.92 9.70 28.01
C THR A 528 4.49 8.32 27.68
N TRP A 529 4.18 7.78 26.50
CA TRP A 529 4.61 6.44 26.10
C TRP A 529 6.07 6.42 25.63
N SER A 530 6.63 5.21 25.52
CA SER A 530 8.05 5.01 25.26
C SER A 530 8.34 4.22 23.99
N LEU A 531 7.52 4.36 22.93
CA LEU A 531 7.75 3.63 21.67
C LEU A 531 9.07 4.06 21.05
N GLY A 532 9.87 3.08 20.63
CA GLY A 532 11.12 3.32 19.91
C GLY A 532 10.97 3.11 18.39
N PRO A 533 12.01 3.44 17.59
CA PRO A 533 12.00 3.23 16.14
C PRO A 533 11.63 1.81 15.72
N GLY A 534 12.13 0.80 16.44
CA GLY A 534 11.82 -0.61 16.18
C GLY A 534 10.37 -0.99 16.50
N ASP A 535 9.67 -0.22 17.35
CA ASP A 535 8.24 -0.42 17.59
C ASP A 535 7.40 0.15 16.44
N PHE A 536 7.74 1.35 15.94
CA PHE A 536 7.09 1.92 14.76
C PHE A 536 7.23 1.02 13.52
N GLU A 537 8.41 0.44 13.28
CA GLU A 537 8.61 -0.51 12.18
C GLU A 537 7.70 -1.74 12.31
N LYS A 538 7.64 -2.34 13.51
CA LYS A 538 6.80 -3.52 13.77
C LYS A 538 5.31 -3.16 13.62
N ASN A 539 4.89 -2.01 14.11
CA ASN A 539 3.50 -1.54 14.01
C ASN A 539 3.11 -1.33 12.53
N GLY A 540 3.96 -0.64 11.75
CA GLY A 540 3.75 -0.44 10.31
C GLY A 540 3.70 -1.77 9.54
N ARG A 541 4.52 -2.76 9.93
CA ARG A 541 4.48 -4.11 9.35
C ARG A 541 3.15 -4.82 9.61
N LEU A 542 2.66 -4.78 10.86
CA LEU A 542 1.37 -5.38 11.22
C LEU A 542 0.21 -4.72 10.47
N ILE A 543 0.20 -3.40 10.35
CA ILE A 543 -0.80 -2.68 9.55
C ILE A 543 -0.71 -3.08 8.07
N GLY A 544 0.50 -3.13 7.51
CA GLY A 544 0.74 -3.51 6.11
C GLY A 544 0.36 -4.95 5.76
N GLU A 545 0.25 -5.84 6.74
CA GLU A 545 -0.23 -7.22 6.55
C GLU A 545 -1.71 -7.30 6.16
N LEU A 546 -2.51 -6.27 6.46
CA LEU A 546 -3.89 -6.17 6.00
C LEU A 546 -4.01 -6.05 4.47
N ARG A 547 -2.98 -5.52 3.79
CA ARG A 547 -2.92 -5.34 2.32
C ARG A 547 -4.14 -4.59 1.75
N LEU A 548 -4.63 -3.62 2.52
CA LEU A 548 -5.72 -2.75 2.10
C LEU A 548 -5.15 -1.53 1.37
N PRO A 549 -5.86 -1.00 0.36
CA PRO A 549 -5.60 0.33 -0.18
C PRO A 549 -5.60 1.37 0.95
N THR A 550 -4.44 1.96 1.22
CA THR A 550 -4.20 2.73 2.46
C THR A 550 -3.84 4.19 2.19
N VAL A 551 -4.53 5.11 2.85
CA VAL A 551 -4.14 6.52 2.95
C VAL A 551 -3.56 6.77 4.33
N VAL A 552 -2.32 7.21 4.41
CA VAL A 552 -1.71 7.71 5.65
C VAL A 552 -1.90 9.22 5.68
N ILE A 553 -2.28 9.80 6.83
CA ILE A 553 -2.50 11.24 7.02
C ILE A 553 -1.77 11.68 8.28
#